data_AF-A0A1G6MSI4-F1
#
_entry.id   AF-A0A1G6MSI4-F1
#
_cell.length_a   1.000
_cell.length_b   1.000
_cell.length_c   1.000
_cell.angle_alpha   90.00
_cell.angle_beta   90.00
_cell.angle_gamma   90.00
#
_symmetry.space_group_name_H-M   'P 1'
#
loop_
_entity.id
_entity.type
_entity.pdbx_description
1 polymer ?
#
loop_
_entity_poly.entity_id
_entity_poly.type
_entity_poly.pdbx_seq_one_letter_code
_entity_poly.pdbx_strand_id
1 'polypeptide(L)'
;MIDEFYNSDRSIDSICGSAKKHNKFSNAEMVCTKTLYNYIDAGLLEIKNIDLLLKLNRVSKSRRIKNNKKKLCTSIEERPESINRRSKFGH
;
A
#
# COMPACT_ATOMS: atom_id res chain seq x y z
N MET A 1 -9.90 19.00 13.01
CA MET A 1 -8.92 17.95 12.65
C MET A 1 -7.59 18.57 12.23
N ILE A 2 -7.61 19.52 11.29
CA ILE A 2 -6.42 20.30 10.89
C ILE A 2 -5.86 21.09 12.07
N ASP A 3 -6.72 21.80 12.80
CA ASP A 3 -6.35 22.52 14.01
C ASP A 3 -5.69 21.61 15.07
N GLU A 4 -6.29 20.44 15.33
CA GLU A 4 -5.77 19.42 16.25
C GLU A 4 -4.40 18.87 15.80
N PHE A 5 -4.06 18.93 14.50
CA PHE A 5 -2.76 18.53 13.99
C PHE A 5 -1.67 19.59 14.24
N TYR A 6 -1.98 20.88 14.10
CA TYR A 6 -1.00 21.94 14.39
C TYR A 6 -0.82 22.20 15.90
N ASN A 7 -1.85 21.92 16.70
CA ASN A 7 -1.83 22.11 18.16
C ASN A 7 -1.37 20.87 18.94
N SER A 8 -1.24 19.71 18.28
CA SER A 8 -0.81 18.47 18.94
C SER A 8 0.28 17.78 18.13
N ASP A 9 1.36 17.33 18.78
CA ASP A 9 2.40 16.47 18.18
C ASP A 9 1.91 15.02 17.88
N ARG A 10 0.65 14.87 17.47
CA ARG A 10 0.01 13.60 17.18
C ARG A 10 -0.01 13.35 15.67
N SER A 11 0.23 12.11 15.28
CA SER A 11 0.12 11.71 13.88
C SER A 11 -1.32 11.83 13.36
N ILE A 12 -1.46 12.04 12.04
CA ILE A 12 -2.78 12.05 11.35
C ILE A 12 -3.60 10.80 11.69
N ASP A 13 -2.93 9.65 11.75
CA ASP A 13 -3.56 8.36 12.05
C ASP A 13 -4.12 8.32 13.48
N SER A 14 -3.40 8.90 14.45
CA SER A 14 -3.85 9.01 15.85
C SER A 14 -5.06 9.93 15.98
N ILE A 15 -5.05 11.06 15.27
CA ILE A 15 -6.17 12.02 15.26
C ILE A 15 -7.40 11.38 14.62
N CYS A 16 -7.25 10.69 13.48
CA CYS A 16 -8.33 9.98 12.82
C CYS A 16 -8.93 8.87 13.69
N GLY A 17 -8.09 8.08 14.36
CA GLY A 17 -8.55 7.05 15.29
C GLY A 17 -9.29 7.64 16.49
N SER A 18 -8.79 8.74 17.04
CA SER A 18 -9.43 9.45 18.14
C SER A 18 -10.78 10.05 17.73
N ALA A 19 -10.85 10.72 16.58
CA ALA A 19 -12.08 11.27 16.03
C ALA A 19 -13.15 10.18 15.82
N LYS A 20 -12.74 9.00 15.33
CA LYS A 20 -13.63 7.84 15.19
C LYS A 20 -14.09 7.29 16.54
N LYS A 21 -13.18 7.13 17.50
CA LYS A 21 -13.49 6.62 18.84
C LYS A 21 -14.47 7.52 19.60
N HIS A 22 -14.32 8.83 19.44
CA HIS A 22 -15.15 9.83 20.11
C HIS A 22 -16.35 10.28 19.28
N ASN A 23 -16.61 9.66 18.11
CA ASN A 23 -17.68 10.05 17.18
C ASN A 23 -17.73 11.58 16.92
N LYS A 24 -16.56 12.21 16.74
CA LYS A 24 -16.46 13.67 16.53
C LYS A 24 -17.12 14.14 15.23
N PHE A 25 -17.32 13.24 14.28
CA PHE A 25 -17.92 13.50 12.97
C PHE A 25 -19.00 12.45 12.69
N SER A 26 -19.98 12.80 11.84
CA SER A 26 -20.94 11.81 11.35
C SER A 26 -20.24 10.77 10.48
N ASN A 27 -20.82 9.56 10.38
CA ASN A 27 -20.24 8.50 9.54
C ASN A 27 -20.16 8.88 8.05
N ALA A 28 -21.01 9.81 7.59
CA ALA A 28 -21.00 10.30 6.22
C ALA A 28 -19.85 11.29 5.95
N GLU A 29 -19.44 12.05 6.96
CA GLU A 29 -18.35 13.03 6.87
C GLU A 29 -16.99 12.42 7.25
N MET A 30 -17.00 11.32 8.00
CA MET A 30 -15.78 10.67 8.47
C MET A 30 -15.05 9.94 7.33
N VAL A 31 -13.79 10.32 7.11
CA VAL A 31 -12.91 9.68 6.13
C VAL A 31 -11.95 8.68 6.78
N CYS A 32 -11.45 7.72 6.00
CA CYS A 32 -10.37 6.84 6.47
C CYS A 32 -9.02 7.55 6.39
N THR A 33 -8.03 7.07 7.15
CA THR A 33 -6.67 7.63 7.19
C THR A 33 -6.02 7.68 5.80
N LYS A 34 -6.21 6.64 5.00
CA LYS A 34 -5.72 6.58 3.61
C LYS A 34 -6.30 7.71 2.75
N THR A 35 -7.61 7.95 2.85
CA THR A 35 -8.27 9.05 2.12
C THR A 35 -7.74 10.39 2.57
N LEU A 36 -7.50 10.57 3.87
CA LEU A 36 -6.92 11.80 4.40
C LEU A 36 -5.50 12.05 3.84
N TYR A 37 -4.64 11.03 3.83
CA TYR A 37 -3.32 11.14 3.18
C TYR A 37 -3.42 11.45 1.69
N ASN A 38 -4.39 10.87 0.97
CA ASN A 38 -4.63 11.17 -0.43
C ASN A 38 -5.06 12.63 -0.64
N TYR A 39 -5.89 13.19 0.25
CA TYR A 39 -6.30 14.59 0.19
C TYR A 39 -5.13 15.54 0.46
N ILE A 40 -4.23 15.19 1.40
CA ILE A 40 -2.99 15.92 1.63
C ILE A 40 -2.09 15.87 0.38
N ASP A 41 -1.94 14.70 -0.23
CA ASP A 41 -1.14 14.55 -1.46
C ASP A 41 -1.72 15.31 -2.65
N ALA A 42 -3.04 15.38 -2.74
CA ALA A 42 -3.75 16.16 -3.75
C ALA A 42 -3.77 17.67 -3.45
N GLY A 43 -3.30 18.11 -2.27
CA GLY A 43 -3.34 19.51 -1.85
C GLY A 43 -4.75 20.04 -1.56
N LEU A 44 -5.70 19.14 -1.26
CA LEU A 44 -7.09 19.50 -0.93
C LEU A 44 -7.26 19.94 0.54
N LEU A 45 -6.21 19.82 1.34
CA LEU A 45 -6.17 20.21 2.75
C LEU A 45 -5.05 21.22 2.97
N GLU A 46 -5.19 22.02 4.02
CA GLU A 46 -4.20 23.04 4.41
C GLU A 46 -2.86 22.41 4.84
N ILE A 47 -2.91 21.18 5.34
CA ILE A 47 -1.72 20.40 5.75
C ILE A 47 -0.91 20.07 4.51
N LYS A 48 0.37 20.45 4.52
CA LYS A 48 1.29 20.14 3.43
C LYS A 48 2.11 18.89 3.75
N ASN A 49 2.61 18.22 2.71
CA ASN A 49 3.53 17.09 2.89
C ASN A 49 4.83 17.46 3.64
N ILE A 50 5.22 18.74 3.66
CA ILE A 50 6.35 19.25 4.46
C ILE A 50 6.10 19.13 5.97
N ASP A 51 4.84 19.25 6.40
CA ASP A 51 4.44 19.17 7.81
C ASP A 51 4.42 17.70 8.29
N LEU A 52 4.35 16.76 7.35
CA LEU A 52 4.43 15.32 7.60
C LEU A 52 5.90 14.85 7.62
N LEU A 53 6.68 15.26 8.62
CA LEU A 53 8.10 14.90 8.76
C LEU A 53 8.36 13.38 8.66
N LEU A 54 7.49 12.56 9.26
CA LEU A 54 7.55 11.10 9.18
C LEU A 54 7.36 10.55 7.76
N LYS A 55 6.63 11.26 6.89
CA LYS A 55 6.43 10.89 5.49
C LYS A 55 7.65 11.26 4.66
N LEU A 56 8.23 12.44 4.89
CA LEU A 56 9.42 12.90 4.19
C LEU A 56 10.64 12.00 4.47
N ASN A 57 10.74 11.45 5.69
CA ASN A 57 11.80 10.51 6.07
C ASN A 57 11.70 9.13 5.38
N ARG A 58 10.56 8.79 4.78
CA ARG A 58 10.39 7.51 4.06
C ARG A 58 10.99 7.63 2.67
N VAL A 59 12.27 7.32 2.55
CA VAL A 59 12.92 7.15 1.25
C VAL A 59 12.18 6.07 0.46
N SER A 60 11.60 6.44 -0.69
CA SER A 60 11.01 5.47 -1.59
C SER A 60 12.10 4.55 -2.10
N LYS A 61 12.01 3.27 -1.77
CA LYS A 61 12.96 2.28 -2.31
C LYS A 61 12.75 2.23 -3.82
N SER A 62 13.82 2.44 -4.58
CA SER A 62 13.80 2.25 -6.03
C SER A 62 13.21 0.88 -6.36
N ARG A 63 12.31 0.85 -7.35
CA ARG A 63 11.62 -0.37 -7.78
C ARG A 63 12.65 -1.33 -8.38
N ARG A 64 13.12 -2.29 -7.59
CA ARG A 64 13.94 -3.40 -8.08
C ARG A 64 13.04 -4.40 -8.80
N ILE A 65 12.99 -4.31 -10.13
CA ILE A 65 12.43 -5.38 -10.96
C ILE A 65 13.40 -6.56 -10.85
N LYS A 66 13.01 -7.61 -10.12
CA LYS A 66 13.79 -8.85 -10.06
C LYS A 66 13.51 -9.62 -11.34
N ASN A 67 14.54 -9.79 -12.18
CA ASN A 67 14.46 -10.72 -13.30
C ASN A 67 14.26 -12.15 -12.78
N ASN A 68 13.41 -12.93 -13.46
CA ASN A 68 13.22 -14.33 -13.13
C ASN A 68 14.52 -15.10 -13.39
N LYS A 69 15.10 -15.71 -12.34
CA LYS A 69 16.33 -16.49 -12.46
C LYS A 69 16.10 -17.87 -13.08
N LYS A 70 14.88 -18.41 -12.98
CA LYS A 70 14.54 -19.75 -13.46
C LYS A 70 13.75 -19.63 -14.76
N LYS A 71 14.22 -20.27 -15.83
CA LYS A 71 13.37 -20.56 -16.98
C LYS A 71 12.44 -21.71 -16.58
N LEU A 72 11.13 -21.48 -16.62
CA LEU A 72 10.13 -22.53 -16.42
C LEU A 72 10.13 -23.47 -17.65
N CYS A 73 9.40 -24.59 -17.54
CA CYS A 73 9.21 -25.51 -18.67
C CYS A 73 8.69 -24.79 -19.92
N THR A 74 8.95 -25.42 -21.05
CA THR A 74 8.39 -25.10 -22.36
C THR A 74 6.88 -25.32 -22.41
N SER A 75 6.24 -24.89 -23.50
CA SER A 75 4.80 -25.05 -23.71
C SER A 75 4.36 -26.51 -23.52
N ILE A 76 3.12 -26.72 -23.09
CA ILE A 76 2.55 -28.06 -22.94
C ILE A 76 2.49 -28.82 -24.28
N GLU A 77 2.50 -28.10 -25.40
CA GLU A 77 2.52 -28.64 -26.76
C GLU A 77 3.90 -29.17 -27.16
N GLU A 78 4.98 -28.58 -26.64
CA GLU A 78 6.37 -28.97 -26.94
C GLU A 78 6.86 -30.15 -26.09
N ARG A 79 6.01 -30.70 -25.22
CA ARG A 79 6.42 -31.81 -24.36
C ARG A 79 6.56 -33.10 -25.18
N PRO A 80 7.55 -33.95 -24.88
CA PRO A 80 7.74 -35.20 -25.61
C PRO A 80 6.55 -36.15 -25.42
N GLU A 81 6.15 -36.82 -26.50
CA GLU A 81 5.02 -37.76 -26.51
C GLU A 81 5.19 -38.94 -25.53
N SER A 82 6.43 -39.27 -25.18
CA SER A 82 6.74 -40.30 -24.20
C SER A 82 6.06 -40.05 -22.84
N ILE A 83 5.83 -38.78 -22.48
CA ILE A 83 5.14 -38.37 -21.25
C ILE A 83 3.64 -38.72 -21.31
N ASN A 84 3.01 -38.71 -22.48
CA ASN A 84 1.61 -39.10 -22.64
C ASN A 84 1.38 -40.57 -22.30
N ARG A 85 2.32 -41.42 -22.71
CA ARG A 85 2.21 -42.88 -22.53
C ARG A 85 2.40 -43.30 -21.08
N ARG A 86 3.03 -42.43 -20.26
CA ARG A 86 3.25 -42.63 -18.81
C ARG A 86 3.75 -44.04 -18.47
N SER A 87 4.54 -44.64 -19.37
CA SER A 87 4.87 -46.07 -19.35
C SER A 87 5.97 -46.43 -18.36
N LYS A 88 6.69 -45.44 -17.84
CA LYS A 88 7.68 -45.59 -16.78
C LYS A 88 7.23 -44.77 -15.58
N PHE A 89 7.18 -45.41 -14.43
CA PHE A 89 6.92 -44.75 -13.15
C PHE A 89 8.26 -44.43 -12.49
N GLY A 90 8.46 -43.16 -12.13
CA GLY A 90 9.65 -42.69 -11.42
C GLY A 90 10.86 -42.41 -12.33
N HIS A 91 11.47 -41.23 -12.11
CA HIS A 91 12.82 -40.86 -12.56
C HIS A 91 13.66 -40.57 -11.33
#